data_AF-A0A3L7MZV3-F1
#
_entry.id   AF-A0A3L7MZV3-F1
#
_cell.length_a   1.000
_cell.length_b   1.000
_cell.length_c   1.000
_cell.angle_alpha   90.00
_cell.angle_beta   90.00
_cell.angle_gamma   90.00
#
_symmetry.space_group_name_H-M   'P 1'
#
loop_
_entity.id
_entity.type
_entity.pdbx_description
1 polymer ?
#
loop_
_entity_poly.entity_id
_entity_poly.type
_entity_poly.pdbx_seq_one_letter_code
_entity_poly.pdbx_strand_id
1 'polypeptide(L)'
;MPIYEYESKEDGEVIELMRPMKDADALVVDPKGKGRTFCRKMSVFGVSGTASSATSFGTSSGASAAPAHIHSSGCGCGRPRGGCGN
;
A
#
# COMPACT_ATOMS: atom_id res chain seq x y z
N MET A 1 8.21 7.78 26.36
CA MET A 1 7.41 8.12 25.16
C MET A 1 8.31 7.99 23.94
N PRO A 2 7.81 7.48 22.80
CA PRO A 2 8.57 7.42 21.56
C PRO A 2 8.88 8.82 21.00
N ILE A 3 9.99 8.91 20.26
CA ILE A 3 10.37 10.08 19.46
C ILE A 3 9.87 9.82 18.03
N TYR A 4 9.26 10.84 17.43
CA TYR A 4 8.86 10.82 16.03
C TYR A 4 9.46 12.00 15.28
N GLU A 5 9.69 11.81 14.00
CA GLU A 5 10.04 12.87 13.07
C GLU A 5 8.78 13.43 12.41
N TYR A 6 8.73 14.75 12.22
CA TYR A 6 7.68 15.43 11.49
C TYR A 6 8.30 16.35 10.45
N GLU A 7 7.72 16.36 9.26
CA GLU A 7 8.16 17.17 8.14
C GLU A 7 7.13 18.27 7.85
N SER A 8 7.62 19.49 7.66
CA SER A 8 6.85 20.65 7.21
C SER A 8 6.44 20.47 5.75
N LYS A 9 5.14 20.65 5.47
CA LYS A 9 4.61 20.55 4.10
C LYS A 9 5.07 21.70 3.20
N GLU A 10 5.40 22.84 3.80
CA GLU A 10 5.67 24.07 3.08
C GLU A 10 7.14 24.21 2.67
N ASP A 11 8.08 23.78 3.53
CA ASP A 11 9.52 23.99 3.33
C ASP A 11 10.38 22.74 3.58
N GLY A 12 9.77 21.60 3.95
CA GLY A 12 10.49 20.35 4.19
C GLY A 12 11.34 20.35 5.46
N GLU A 13 11.23 21.36 6.33
CA GLU A 13 11.93 21.34 7.63
C GLU A 13 11.48 20.11 8.44
N VAL A 14 12.44 19.38 9.00
CA VAL A 14 12.18 18.22 9.86
C VAL A 14 12.41 18.59 11.31
N ILE A 15 11.45 18.22 12.16
CA ILE A 15 11.54 18.37 13.61
C ILE A 15 11.36 17.02 14.30
N GLU A 16 12.02 16.85 15.44
CA GLU A 16 11.89 15.68 16.30
C GLU A 16 11.05 16.02 17.52
N LEU A 17 10.07 15.16 17.84
CA LEU A 17 9.17 15.40 18.98
C LEU A 17 8.80 14.11 19.70
N MET A 18 8.90 14.14 21.03
CA MET A 18 8.41 13.07 21.90
C MET A 18 6.90 13.17 22.06
N ARG A 19 6.15 12.14 21.64
CA ARG A 19 4.69 12.08 21.79
C ARG A 19 4.20 10.68 22.15
N PRO A 20 3.04 10.54 22.81
CA PRO A 20 2.40 9.24 22.92
C PRO A 20 1.90 8.80 21.53
N MET A 21 1.82 7.48 21.31
CA MET A 21 1.41 6.92 20.01
C MET A 21 0.04 7.42 19.55
N LYS A 22 -0.89 7.68 20.48
CA LYS A 22 -2.23 8.23 20.16
C LYS A 22 -2.20 9.60 19.48
N ASP A 23 -1.14 10.39 19.68
CA ASP A 23 -1.01 11.76 19.18
C ASP A 23 0.05 11.85 18.07
N ALA A 24 0.51 10.70 17.55
CA ALA A 24 1.58 10.62 16.57
C ALA A 24 1.19 11.26 15.23
N ASP A 25 -0.09 11.20 14.85
CA ASP A 25 -0.59 11.80 13.60
C ASP A 25 -1.35 13.12 13.83
N ALA A 26 -1.40 13.60 15.08
CA ALA A 26 -2.01 14.89 15.40
C ALA A 26 -1.15 16.05 14.89
N LEU A 27 -1.79 17.17 14.54
CA LEU A 27 -1.08 18.38 14.12
C LEU A 27 -0.03 18.81 15.15
N VAL A 28 1.10 19.30 14.65
CA VAL A 28 2.19 19.84 15.47
C VAL A 28 2.26 21.35 15.27
N VAL A 29 2.34 22.07 16.39
CA VAL A 29 2.48 23.53 16.40
C VAL A 29 3.87 23.89 15.86
N ASP A 30 3.92 24.85 14.95
CA ASP A 30 5.18 25.36 14.40
C ASP A 30 5.99 26.10 15.49
N PRO A 31 7.20 25.61 15.84
CA PRO A 31 8.04 26.25 16.85
C PRO A 31 8.50 27.67 16.44
N LYS A 32 8.49 27.98 15.14
CA LYS A 32 8.86 29.31 14.63
C LYS A 32 7.64 30.24 14.47
N GLY A 33 6.43 29.77 14.76
CA GLY A 33 5.21 30.58 14.68
C GLY A 33 4.87 31.09 13.29
N LYS A 34 5.35 30.45 12.22
CA LYS A 34 5.13 30.87 10.83
C LYS A 34 3.86 30.27 10.21
N GLY A 35 3.06 29.55 11.01
CA GLY A 35 1.83 28.92 10.54
C GLY A 35 2.05 27.69 9.67
N ARG A 36 3.20 27.02 9.78
CA ARG A 36 3.52 25.81 9.01
C ARG A 36 2.82 24.57 9.54
N THR A 37 2.60 23.61 8.65
CA THR A 37 1.93 22.35 8.96
C THR A 37 2.93 21.20 8.93
N PHE A 38 3.07 20.55 10.08
CA PHE A 38 3.96 19.41 10.25
C PHE A 38 3.17 18.10 10.25
N CYS A 39 3.63 17.12 9.46
CA CYS A 39 3.05 15.77 9.37
C CYS A 39 4.09 14.72 9.73
N ARG A 40 3.66 13.62 10.37
CA ARG A 40 4.57 12.57 10.82
C ARG A 40 5.27 11.92 9.63
N LYS A 41 6.59 11.85 9.69
CA LYS A 41 7.41 11.17 8.70
C LYS A 41 7.55 9.70 9.06
N MET A 42 7.14 8.82 8.16
CA MET A 42 7.34 7.37 8.29
C MET A 42 8.65 6.97 7.62
N SER A 43 9.55 6.32 8.37
CA SER A 43 10.72 5.68 7.78
C SER A 43 10.28 4.41 7.06
N VAL A 44 10.28 4.45 5.72
CA VAL A 44 9.95 3.29 4.89
C VAL A 44 11.26 2.69 4.40
N PHE A 45 11.55 1.46 4.80
CA PHE A 45 12.56 0.65 4.13
C PHE A 45 12.00 0.29 2.75
N GLY A 46 12.59 0.85 1.69
CA GLY A 46 12.15 0.61 0.32
C GLY A 46 12.24 -0.87 -0.03
N VAL A 47 11.10 -1.56 -0.08
CA VAL A 47 10.99 -2.84 -0.77
C VAL A 47 10.81 -2.53 -2.25
N SER A 48 11.92 -2.55 -2.99
CA SER A 48 11.91 -2.40 -4.45
C SER A 48 11.25 -3.63 -5.08
N GLY A 49 9.92 -3.62 -5.19
CA GLY A 49 9.20 -4.52 -6.09
C GLY A 49 9.41 -4.01 -7.52
N THR A 50 9.94 -4.87 -8.40
CA THR A 50 10.09 -4.58 -9.84
C THR A 50 8.81 -3.98 -10.42
N ALA A 51 8.85 -2.69 -10.76
CA ALA A 51 7.82 -2.07 -11.58
C ALA A 51 7.94 -2.62 -13.01
N SER A 52 6.97 -3.39 -13.46
CA SER A 52 6.73 -3.60 -14.89
C SER A 52 5.39 -2.96 -15.22
N SER A 53 5.47 -1.71 -15.69
CA SER A 53 4.35 -0.98 -16.30
C SER A 53 4.00 -1.58 -17.66
N ALA A 54 2.72 -1.48 -17.97
CA ALA A 54 1.97 -2.10 -19.06
C ALA A 54 2.45 -1.82 -20.50
N THR A 55 2.18 -2.80 -21.39
CA THR A 55 1.87 -2.56 -22.81
C THR A 55 0.74 -3.49 -23.28
N SER A 56 -0.14 -2.93 -24.09
CA SER A 56 -1.51 -3.37 -24.35
C SER A 56 -1.66 -4.17 -25.67
N PHE A 57 -2.71 -5.01 -25.71
CA PHE A 57 -3.43 -5.59 -26.88
C PHE A 57 -2.75 -6.65 -27.77
N GLY A 58 -3.36 -7.86 -27.84
CA GLY A 58 -3.24 -8.74 -29.02
C GLY A 58 -3.41 -10.26 -28.83
N THR A 59 -4.65 -10.74 -28.85
CA THR A 59 -5.17 -11.99 -29.47
C THR A 59 -4.49 -13.37 -29.24
N SER A 60 -5.30 -14.29 -28.70
CA SER A 60 -5.30 -15.77 -28.76
C SER A 60 -4.30 -16.49 -29.69
N SER A 61 -3.57 -17.49 -29.17
CA SER A 61 -3.92 -18.93 -29.27
C SER A 61 -2.69 -19.84 -29.01
N GLY A 62 -2.80 -20.69 -27.99
CA GLY A 62 -2.30 -22.08 -27.95
C GLY A 62 -0.81 -22.35 -28.18
N ALA A 63 -0.07 -22.55 -27.10
CA ALA A 63 0.82 -23.71 -26.90
C ALA A 63 1.46 -23.60 -25.51
N SER A 64 0.80 -24.20 -24.53
CA SER A 64 1.35 -24.40 -23.20
C SER A 64 2.53 -25.36 -23.29
N ALA A 65 3.74 -24.83 -23.16
CA ALA A 65 4.72 -25.39 -22.24
C ALA A 65 4.93 -24.38 -21.10
N ALA A 66 3.83 -24.01 -20.42
CA ALA A 66 3.76 -22.95 -19.41
C ALA A 66 2.45 -23.10 -18.59
N PRO A 67 2.33 -22.49 -17.40
CA PRO A 67 1.54 -23.02 -16.28
C PRO A 67 0.03 -23.02 -16.56
N ALA A 68 -0.60 -24.14 -16.22
CA ALA A 68 -2.01 -24.43 -16.48
C ALA A 68 -2.94 -23.43 -15.79
N HIS A 69 -3.66 -22.68 -16.61
CA HIS A 69 -4.71 -21.74 -16.19
C HIS A 69 -5.92 -22.53 -15.67
N ILE A 70 -6.34 -22.27 -14.43
CA ILE A 70 -7.47 -22.96 -13.80
C ILE A 70 -8.78 -22.33 -14.32
N HIS A 71 -9.47 -23.04 -15.20
CA HIS A 71 -10.88 -22.77 -15.45
C HIS A 71 -11.68 -23.41 -14.31
N SER A 72 -12.01 -22.62 -13.29
CA SER A 72 -13.01 -23.05 -12.30
C SER A 72 -14.36 -23.11 -13.00
N SER A 73 -14.68 -24.28 -13.53
CA SER A 73 -16.03 -24.58 -14.00
C SER A 73 -16.93 -24.99 -12.81
N GLY A 74 -16.55 -24.68 -11.57
CA GLY A 74 -17.37 -24.93 -10.38
C GLY A 74 -18.27 -23.73 -10.05
N CYS A 75 -19.48 -24.00 -9.56
CA CYS A 75 -20.32 -22.95 -8.99
C CYS A 75 -19.59 -22.34 -7.78
N GLY A 76 -19.65 -21.01 -7.60
CA GLY A 76 -18.90 -20.27 -6.57
C GLY A 76 -19.20 -20.63 -5.10
N CYS A 77 -20.03 -21.64 -4.86
CA CYS A 77 -20.28 -22.24 -3.55
C CYS A 77 -19.19 -23.24 -3.11
N GLY A 78 -18.16 -23.47 -3.93
CA GLY A 78 -17.01 -24.32 -3.58
C GLY A 78 -17.28 -25.83 -3.62
N ARG A 79 -18.43 -26.26 -4.15
CA ARG A 79 -18.76 -27.69 -4.31
C ARG A 79 -18.26 -28.24 -5.65
N PRO A 80 -17.81 -29.50 -5.70
CA PRO A 80 -17.43 -30.14 -6.96
C PRO A 80 -18.65 -30.25 -7.89
N ARG A 81 -18.40 -30.25 -9.21
CA ARG A 81 -19.45 -30.42 -10.22
C ARG A 81 -20.23 -31.72 -9.96
N GLY A 82 -21.57 -31.63 -9.93
CA GLY A 82 -22.48 -32.76 -9.67
C GLY A 82 -22.95 -32.93 -8.22
N GLY A 83 -22.48 -32.09 -7.29
CA GLY A 83 -22.88 -32.15 -5.87
C GLY A 83 -24.16 -31.38 -5.50
N CYS A 84 -24.90 -30.86 -6.48
CA CYS A 84 -26.20 -30.20 -6.28
C CYS A 84 -27.28 -31.03 -6.99
N GLY A 85 -27.84 -31.99 -6.26
CA GLY A 85 -28.93 -32.83 -6.74
C GLY A 85 -29.05 -34.15 -5.98
N ASN A 86 -29.55 -34.08 -4.73
CA ASN A 86 -30.74 -34.81 -4.28
C ASN A 86 -31.26 -34.14 -2.99
#